data_AF-A0A8X6P931-F1
#
_entry.id   AF-A0A8X6P931-F1
#
_cell.length_a   1.000
_cell.length_b   1.000
_cell.length_c   1.000
_cell.angle_alpha   90.00
_cell.angle_beta   90.00
_cell.angle_gamma   90.00
#
_symmetry.space_group_name_H-M   'P 1'
#
loop_
_entity.id
_entity.type
_entity.pdbx_description
1 polymer ?
#
loop_
_entity_poly.entity_id
_entity_poly.type
_entity_poly.pdbx_seq_one_letter_code
_entity_poly.pdbx_strand_id
1 'polypeptide(L)'
;MLKFFICCSLLLLHPTEAFHSGAPVEACDSLLPRHLHTSPKPASESPFIFTASARHFYPDSKRRKIKVKIRGASFKGFFVVALDADTHERIGTFLDASGMEAVPCSAVTHTDGRPKIMATMLWQPPEDRKRGEVIFLATILESFSSYYTGQIATIRRLKTKKRLQRQTIECGGFSPCSNSTTVKNQTVEHFVNKIL
;
A
#
# COMPACT_ATOMS: atom_id res chain seq x y z
N MET A 1 67.99 6.16 -22.68
CA MET A 1 67.24 4.99 -23.18
C MET A 1 66.21 4.60 -22.14
N LEU A 2 64.95 4.76 -22.52
CA LEU A 2 63.73 4.58 -21.72
C LEU A 2 63.43 3.08 -21.54
N LYS A 3 63.29 2.60 -20.29
CA LYS A 3 62.72 1.27 -20.01
C LYS A 3 61.76 1.33 -18.81
N PHE A 4 60.47 1.32 -19.16
CA PHE A 4 59.36 0.67 -18.46
C PHE A 4 59.12 1.00 -16.99
N PHE A 5 58.64 2.21 -16.73
CA PHE A 5 57.66 2.43 -15.65
C PHE A 5 56.27 2.14 -16.21
N ILE A 6 55.85 0.87 -16.27
CA ILE A 6 54.47 0.51 -16.67
C ILE A 6 53.94 -0.63 -15.80
N CYS A 7 52.75 -0.36 -15.26
CA CYS A 7 51.72 -1.31 -14.82
C CYS A 7 52.05 -2.27 -13.66
N CYS A 8 51.89 -1.77 -12.45
CA CYS A 8 51.04 -2.48 -11.48
C CYS A 8 50.44 -1.50 -10.47
N SER A 9 49.86 -0.41 -10.97
CA SER A 9 48.77 0.24 -10.25
C SER A 9 47.58 -0.72 -10.29
N LEU A 10 47.60 -1.70 -9.37
CA LEU A 10 46.39 -2.44 -9.03
C LEU A 10 45.38 -1.39 -8.59
N LEU A 11 44.49 -1.05 -9.52
CA LEU A 11 43.26 -0.35 -9.25
C LEU A 11 42.58 -1.16 -8.14
N LEU A 12 42.56 -0.59 -6.94
CA LEU A 12 41.62 -0.93 -5.89
C LEU A 12 40.23 -0.69 -6.47
N LEU A 13 39.70 -1.68 -7.20
CA LEU A 13 38.27 -1.83 -7.39
C LEU A 13 37.71 -2.11 -6.00
N HIS A 14 37.44 -1.04 -5.27
CA HIS A 14 36.58 -1.12 -4.10
C HIS A 14 35.28 -1.76 -4.57
N PRO A 15 34.80 -2.83 -3.93
CA PRO A 15 33.46 -3.31 -4.20
C PRO A 15 32.54 -2.12 -3.98
N THR A 16 31.91 -1.65 -5.06
CA THR A 16 30.80 -0.73 -4.92
C THR A 16 29.73 -1.54 -4.23
N GLU A 17 29.59 -1.36 -2.92
CA GLU A 17 28.44 -1.82 -2.17
C GLU A 17 27.22 -1.22 -2.85
N ALA A 18 26.63 -1.96 -3.77
CA ALA A 18 25.32 -1.64 -4.28
C ALA A 18 24.41 -1.68 -3.04
N PHE A 19 23.78 -0.55 -2.72
CA PHE A 19 22.89 -0.44 -1.58
C PHE A 19 21.65 -1.32 -1.86
N HIS A 20 21.77 -2.60 -1.49
CA HIS A 20 20.66 -3.54 -1.50
C HIS A 20 19.74 -3.31 -0.29
N SER A 21 20.19 -2.53 0.69
CA SER A 21 19.45 -2.15 1.89
C SER A 21 18.33 -1.16 1.60
N GLY A 22 17.38 -1.05 2.51
CA GLY A 22 16.24 -0.14 2.41
C GLY A 22 16.59 1.34 2.27
N ALA A 23 15.56 2.15 2.08
CA ALA A 23 15.73 3.60 2.04
C ALA A 23 16.19 4.12 3.42
N PRO A 24 17.19 5.02 3.47
CA PRO A 24 17.73 5.51 4.72
C PRO A 24 16.76 6.50 5.38
N VAL A 25 17.04 6.90 6.63
CA VAL A 25 16.16 7.81 7.39
C VAL A 25 15.99 9.17 6.72
N GLU A 26 16.94 9.64 5.92
CA GLU A 26 16.82 10.90 5.18
C GLU A 26 15.77 10.84 4.06
N ALA A 27 15.31 9.64 3.68
CA ALA A 27 14.18 9.48 2.76
C ALA A 27 12.86 9.96 3.39
N CYS A 28 12.81 10.15 4.71
CA CYS A 28 11.66 10.70 5.42
C CYS A 28 11.30 12.12 4.96
N ASP A 29 12.27 12.92 4.52
CA ASP A 29 12.02 14.30 4.09
C ASP A 29 11.60 14.36 2.62
N SER A 30 12.31 13.61 1.78
CA SER A 30 12.13 13.70 0.32
C SER A 30 11.08 12.74 -0.23
N LEU A 31 10.89 11.57 0.40
CA LEU A 31 10.24 10.39 -0.20
C LEU A 31 10.91 9.92 -1.51
N LEU A 32 12.12 10.44 -1.74
CA LEU A 32 13.11 10.25 -2.80
C LEU A 32 13.93 8.97 -2.66
N PRO A 33 14.02 8.03 -3.63
CA PRO A 33 15.21 7.21 -3.74
C PRO A 33 16.42 8.11 -3.98
N ARG A 34 17.54 7.87 -3.29
CA ARG A 34 18.77 8.64 -3.49
C ARG A 34 19.61 8.07 -4.63
N HIS A 35 19.07 8.12 -5.83
CA HIS A 35 19.76 7.73 -7.05
C HIS A 35 20.10 8.96 -7.88
N LEU A 36 21.39 9.18 -8.15
CA LEU A 36 21.85 10.29 -9.00
C LEU A 36 21.26 10.17 -10.41
N HIS A 37 20.92 11.31 -11.01
CA HIS A 37 20.41 11.41 -12.39
C HIS A 37 19.12 10.62 -12.67
N THR A 38 18.26 10.48 -11.67
CA THR A 38 16.94 9.87 -11.84
C THR A 38 15.84 10.84 -11.45
N SER A 39 14.67 10.70 -12.07
CA SER A 39 13.49 11.50 -11.78
C SER A 39 12.28 10.60 -11.57
N PRO A 40 11.34 10.96 -10.69
CA PRO A 40 10.12 10.19 -10.49
C PRO A 40 9.23 10.25 -11.72
N LYS A 41 8.54 9.14 -11.98
CA LYS A 41 7.38 9.06 -12.85
C LYS A 41 6.11 9.43 -12.08
N PRO A 42 5.10 10.02 -12.74
CA PRO A 42 3.86 10.42 -12.09
C PRO A 42 3.05 9.20 -11.63
N ALA A 43 2.31 9.34 -10.53
CA ALA A 43 1.46 8.28 -9.99
C ALA A 43 0.42 7.74 -10.99
N SER A 44 -0.04 8.57 -11.93
CA SER A 44 -1.02 8.20 -12.96
C SER A 44 -0.52 7.14 -13.94
N GLU A 45 0.80 7.01 -14.10
CA GLU A 45 1.43 6.01 -14.96
C GLU A 45 1.89 4.76 -14.19
N SER A 46 1.60 4.70 -12.88
CA SER A 46 2.03 3.61 -12.02
C SER A 46 1.38 2.28 -12.44
N PRO A 47 2.16 1.21 -12.68
CA PRO A 47 1.64 -0.13 -12.92
C PRO A 47 1.28 -0.86 -11.61
N PHE A 48 1.28 -0.15 -10.47
CA PHE A 48 1.11 -0.72 -9.14
C PHE A 48 -0.26 -0.41 -8.56
N ILE A 49 -0.80 -1.37 -7.82
CA ILE A 49 -2.01 -1.24 -7.04
C ILE A 49 -1.60 -1.05 -5.58
N PHE A 50 -1.85 0.14 -5.06
CA PHE A 50 -1.59 0.48 -3.66
C PHE A 50 -2.90 0.61 -2.88
N THR A 51 -3.04 -0.21 -1.83
CA THR A 51 -4.31 -0.33 -1.11
C THR A 51 -4.12 -0.42 0.40
N ALA A 52 -5.11 0.07 1.16
CA ALA A 52 -5.20 -0.11 2.60
C ALA A 52 -6.54 -0.75 2.99
N SER A 53 -6.57 -1.53 4.07
CA SER A 53 -7.80 -2.18 4.56
C SER A 53 -8.79 -1.20 5.20
N ALA A 54 -8.30 -0.07 5.68
CA ALA A 54 -9.08 0.99 6.30
C ALA A 54 -8.29 2.30 6.23
N ARG A 55 -9.01 3.42 6.35
CA ARG A 55 -8.43 4.76 6.56
C ARG A 55 -8.68 5.31 7.97
N HIS A 56 -9.72 4.83 8.65
CA HIS A 56 -10.03 5.27 10.00
C HIS A 56 -9.48 4.30 11.03
N PHE A 57 -8.95 4.85 12.12
CA PHE A 57 -8.57 4.13 13.33
C PHE A 57 -9.34 4.67 14.54
N TYR A 58 -9.58 3.81 15.52
CA TYR A 58 -10.43 4.00 16.70
C TYR A 58 -9.82 3.32 17.95
N PRO A 59 -10.31 3.56 19.18
CA PRO A 59 -9.70 3.00 20.40
C PRO A 59 -9.75 1.47 20.45
N ASP A 60 -10.84 0.87 19.95
CA ASP A 60 -10.97 -0.58 19.77
C ASP A 60 -10.04 -1.12 18.67
N SER A 61 -9.61 -0.25 17.75
CA SER A 61 -8.64 -0.54 16.70
C SER A 61 -7.18 -0.56 17.16
N LYS A 62 -6.87 -0.17 18.41
CA LYS A 62 -5.51 -0.39 18.96
C LYS A 62 -5.09 -1.88 18.86
N ARG A 63 -6.07 -2.81 18.76
CA ARG A 63 -5.86 -4.24 18.44
C ARG A 63 -6.00 -4.62 16.96
N ARG A 64 -6.51 -3.73 16.10
CA ARG A 64 -6.69 -3.94 14.66
C ARG A 64 -5.72 -3.07 13.87
N LYS A 65 -4.53 -3.61 13.64
CA LYS A 65 -3.55 -3.06 12.68
C LYS A 65 -4.18 -2.89 11.29
N ILE A 66 -3.85 -1.80 10.60
CA ILE A 66 -4.28 -1.58 9.22
C ILE A 66 -3.32 -2.30 8.29
N LYS A 67 -3.87 -3.09 7.36
CA LYS A 67 -3.09 -3.82 6.36
C LYS A 67 -2.95 -2.97 5.11
N VAL A 68 -1.72 -2.63 4.78
CA VAL A 68 -1.34 -1.85 3.59
C VAL A 68 -0.68 -2.81 2.59
N LYS A 69 -1.00 -2.69 1.31
CA LYS A 69 -0.53 -3.61 0.27
C LYS A 69 -0.15 -2.91 -1.01
N ILE A 70 0.98 -3.34 -1.56
CA ILE A 70 1.44 -3.04 -2.93
C ILE A 70 1.33 -4.33 -3.74
N ARG A 71 0.80 -4.25 -4.97
CA ARG A 71 0.71 -5.34 -5.97
C ARG A 71 0.85 -4.79 -7.38
N GLY A 72 0.88 -5.67 -8.40
CA GLY A 72 0.84 -5.28 -9.80
C GLY A 72 2.04 -5.81 -10.55
N ALA A 73 2.69 -4.95 -11.34
CA ALA A 73 3.98 -5.26 -11.95
C ALA A 73 5.06 -5.59 -10.90
N SER A 74 6.16 -6.17 -11.36
CA SER A 74 7.31 -6.47 -10.50
C SER A 74 7.99 -5.18 -10.04
N PHE A 75 8.35 -5.10 -8.76
CA PHE A 75 9.07 -3.98 -8.18
C PHE A 75 10.22 -4.49 -7.30
N LYS A 76 11.26 -3.67 -7.14
CA LYS A 76 12.44 -4.01 -6.32
C LYS A 76 12.35 -3.43 -4.91
N GLY A 77 11.76 -2.24 -4.77
CA GLY A 77 11.71 -1.53 -3.49
C GLY A 77 10.49 -0.64 -3.33
N PHE A 78 10.32 -0.15 -2.11
CA PHE A 78 9.27 0.79 -1.76
C PHE A 78 9.68 1.62 -0.54
N PHE A 79 9.07 2.78 -0.41
CA PHE A 79 9.06 3.60 0.79
C PHE A 79 7.64 4.06 1.04
N VAL A 80 7.06 3.68 2.17
CA VAL A 80 5.67 4.01 2.50
C VAL A 80 5.61 4.72 3.83
N VAL A 81 4.85 5.80 3.86
CA VAL A 81 4.68 6.65 5.04
C VAL A 81 3.20 6.72 5.42
N ALA A 82 2.95 6.92 6.71
CA ALA A 82 1.62 7.16 7.26
C ALA A 82 1.51 8.62 7.73
N LEU A 83 0.48 9.31 7.24
CA LEU A 83 0.19 10.71 7.51
C LEU A 83 -1.17 10.84 8.18
N ASP A 84 -1.28 11.74 9.14
CA ASP A 84 -2.58 12.20 9.61
C ASP A 84 -3.31 12.94 8.47
N ALA A 85 -4.59 12.66 8.28
CA ALA A 85 -5.33 13.23 7.16
C ALA A 85 -5.60 14.74 7.30
N ASP A 86 -5.61 15.26 8.53
CA ASP A 86 -5.91 16.66 8.82
C ASP A 86 -4.61 17.46 8.95
N THR A 87 -3.65 16.96 9.74
CA THR A 87 -2.42 17.70 10.05
C THR A 87 -1.26 17.40 9.12
N HIS A 88 -1.33 16.32 8.33
CA HIS A 88 -0.22 15.77 7.55
C HIS A 88 1.02 15.40 8.38
N GLU A 89 0.89 15.30 9.71
CA GLU A 89 1.97 14.83 10.58
C GLU A 89 2.21 13.33 10.37
N ARG A 90 3.45 12.89 10.60
CA ARG A 90 3.80 11.47 10.64
C ARG A 90 3.14 10.81 11.85
N ILE A 91 2.33 9.77 11.64
CA ILE A 91 1.61 9.10 12.73
C ILE A 91 1.70 7.58 12.69
N GLY A 92 1.70 6.99 13.88
CA GLY A 92 1.72 5.55 14.09
C GLY A 92 3.02 4.91 13.67
N THR A 93 3.03 3.58 13.62
CA THR A 93 4.26 2.80 13.45
C THR A 93 3.99 1.62 12.54
N PHE A 94 4.86 1.40 11.56
CA PHE A 94 4.87 0.14 10.81
C PHE A 94 5.60 -0.94 11.59
N LEU A 95 5.21 -2.19 11.38
CA LEU A 95 5.89 -3.32 12.00
C LEU A 95 6.91 -3.94 11.05
N ASP A 96 8.05 -4.30 11.61
CA ASP A 96 9.06 -5.08 10.92
C ASP A 96 8.48 -6.43 10.47
N ALA A 97 8.92 -6.87 9.30
CA ALA A 97 8.57 -8.17 8.76
C ALA A 97 9.68 -8.66 7.83
N SER A 98 9.64 -9.93 7.43
CA SER A 98 10.62 -10.44 6.46
C SER A 98 10.59 -9.63 5.16
N GLY A 99 11.75 -9.08 4.77
CA GLY A 99 11.90 -8.27 3.56
C GLY A 99 11.53 -6.79 3.71
N MET A 100 11.21 -6.31 4.91
CA MET A 100 10.89 -4.90 5.17
C MET A 100 11.16 -4.47 6.62
N GLU A 101 11.52 -3.21 6.80
CA GLU A 101 11.85 -2.63 8.10
C GLU A 101 11.15 -1.29 8.30
N ALA A 102 10.77 -1.02 9.55
CA ALA A 102 10.23 0.25 9.98
C ALA A 102 11.32 1.32 10.06
N VAL A 103 10.95 2.55 9.73
CA VAL A 103 11.83 3.72 9.73
C VAL A 103 11.23 4.77 10.68
N PRO A 104 12.05 5.48 11.50
CA PRO A 104 11.59 6.30 12.64
C PRO A 104 10.78 7.57 12.31
N CYS A 105 10.21 7.67 11.10
CA CYS A 105 9.31 8.73 10.66
C CYS A 105 7.93 8.22 10.24
N SER A 106 7.42 7.21 10.98
CA SER A 106 6.17 6.51 10.65
C SER A 106 6.18 5.95 9.23
N ALA A 107 7.31 5.33 8.87
CA ALA A 107 7.54 4.80 7.53
C ALA A 107 8.02 3.35 7.54
N VAL A 108 8.00 2.71 6.38
CA VAL A 108 8.49 1.36 6.15
C VAL A 108 9.15 1.28 4.78
N THR A 109 10.24 0.52 4.70
CA THR A 109 10.97 0.26 3.46
C THR A 109 11.28 -1.21 3.29
N HIS A 110 11.59 -1.63 2.06
CA HIS A 110 12.16 -2.96 1.79
C HIS A 110 13.55 -3.13 2.45
N THR A 111 13.99 -4.36 2.72
CA THR A 111 15.35 -4.64 3.25
C THR A 111 16.29 -5.26 2.21
N ASP A 112 15.77 -5.61 1.03
CA ASP A 112 16.54 -6.20 -0.06
C ASP A 112 15.97 -5.80 -1.42
N GLY A 113 16.82 -5.68 -2.43
CA GLY A 113 16.44 -5.33 -3.81
C GLY A 113 15.89 -6.49 -4.67
N ARG A 114 15.54 -7.64 -4.09
CA ARG A 114 15.02 -8.77 -4.88
C ARG A 114 13.68 -8.40 -5.52
N PRO A 115 13.37 -8.84 -6.76
CA PRO A 115 12.08 -8.58 -7.38
C PRO A 115 10.91 -9.14 -6.57
N LYS A 116 9.82 -8.37 -6.45
CA LYS A 116 8.60 -8.69 -5.70
C LYS A 116 7.39 -8.31 -6.53
N ILE A 117 6.33 -9.11 -6.45
CA ILE A 117 5.01 -8.79 -7.06
C ILE A 117 3.98 -8.33 -6.02
N MET A 118 4.31 -8.48 -4.73
CA MET A 118 3.46 -8.13 -3.61
C MET A 118 4.27 -7.77 -2.38
N ALA A 119 3.87 -6.71 -1.69
CA ALA A 119 4.30 -6.39 -0.34
C ALA A 119 3.05 -6.18 0.53
N THR A 120 3.08 -6.68 1.77
CA THR A 120 2.00 -6.46 2.74
C THR A 120 2.62 -5.95 4.02
N MET A 121 2.28 -4.72 4.38
CA MET A 121 2.75 -4.06 5.60
C MET A 121 1.61 -3.98 6.61
N LEU A 122 1.96 -4.00 7.89
CA LEU A 122 1.03 -3.79 8.98
C LEU A 122 1.38 -2.47 9.65
N TRP A 123 0.40 -1.56 9.68
CA TRP A 123 0.51 -0.29 10.38
C TRP A 123 -0.29 -0.32 11.67
N GLN A 124 0.32 0.16 12.74
CA GLN A 124 -0.26 0.31 14.06
C GLN A 124 -0.60 1.78 14.31
N PRO A 125 -1.86 2.08 14.73
CA PRO A 125 -2.24 3.43 15.09
C PRO A 125 -1.39 4.00 16.24
N PRO A 126 -1.21 5.32 16.30
CA PRO A 126 -0.45 5.96 17.38
C PRO A 126 -1.19 5.82 18.73
N GLU A 127 -0.44 5.75 19.83
CA GLU A 127 -1.01 5.46 21.15
C GLU A 127 -1.68 6.66 21.82
N ASP A 128 -1.20 7.87 21.50
CA ASP A 128 -1.65 9.16 22.01
C ASP A 128 -3.00 9.62 21.41
N ARG A 129 -3.39 9.09 20.25
CA ARG A 129 -4.66 9.43 19.58
C ARG A 129 -5.73 8.35 19.80
N LYS A 130 -6.94 8.78 20.20
CA LYS A 130 -8.09 7.88 20.41
C LYS A 130 -8.73 7.46 19.08
N ARG A 131 -8.76 8.32 18.07
CA ARG A 131 -9.30 8.04 16.74
C ARG A 131 -8.71 9.03 15.73
N GLY A 132 -8.82 8.71 14.44
CA GLY A 132 -8.43 9.61 13.37
C GLY A 132 -8.53 8.96 11.99
N GLU A 133 -8.16 9.71 10.97
CA GLU A 133 -7.98 9.22 9.59
C GLU A 133 -6.49 9.25 9.24
N VAL A 134 -6.02 8.18 8.58
CA VAL A 134 -4.65 8.03 8.11
C VAL A 134 -4.63 7.94 6.60
N ILE A 135 -3.69 8.67 5.99
CA ILE A 135 -3.34 8.60 4.58
C ILE A 135 -2.02 7.83 4.48
N PHE A 136 -1.99 6.81 3.62
CA PHE A 136 -0.75 6.14 3.26
C PHE A 136 -0.26 6.65 1.92
N LEU A 137 0.98 7.12 1.89
CA LEU A 137 1.65 7.64 0.71
C LEU A 137 2.87 6.78 0.39
N ALA A 138 3.09 6.46 -0.88
CA ALA A 138 4.15 5.56 -1.30
C ALA A 138 4.98 6.11 -2.44
N THR A 139 6.26 5.78 -2.38
CA THR A 139 7.18 5.72 -3.52
C THR A 139 7.50 4.27 -3.81
N ILE A 140 7.31 3.82 -5.05
CA ILE A 140 7.48 2.42 -5.45
C ILE A 140 8.52 2.34 -6.57
N LEU A 141 9.57 1.54 -6.35
CA LEU A 141 10.74 1.41 -7.21
C LEU A 141 10.62 0.16 -8.09
N GLU A 142 10.39 0.36 -9.39
CA GLU A 142 10.40 -0.71 -10.39
C GLU A 142 11.83 -1.18 -10.69
N SER A 143 12.72 -0.22 -10.95
CA SER A 143 14.15 -0.41 -11.22
C SER A 143 14.94 0.80 -10.76
N PHE A 144 16.28 0.76 -10.77
CA PHE A 144 17.14 1.83 -10.27
C PHE A 144 16.76 3.23 -10.78
N SER A 145 16.37 3.35 -12.06
CA SER A 145 16.00 4.62 -12.71
C SER A 145 14.50 4.78 -12.96
N SER A 146 13.66 3.82 -12.55
CA SER A 146 12.21 3.85 -12.76
C SER A 146 11.48 3.70 -11.43
N TYR A 147 10.90 4.79 -10.94
CA TYR A 147 10.09 4.80 -9.71
C TYR A 147 8.93 5.77 -9.82
N TYR A 148 7.90 5.52 -9.02
CA TYR A 148 6.63 6.23 -9.02
C TYR A 148 6.37 6.78 -7.63
N THR A 149 6.27 8.10 -7.51
CA THR A 149 6.03 8.82 -6.26
C THR A 149 4.58 9.27 -6.18
N GLY A 150 4.14 9.69 -4.99
CA GLY A 150 2.82 10.31 -4.83
C GLY A 150 1.67 9.30 -4.84
N GLN A 151 1.94 8.01 -4.67
CA GLN A 151 0.88 6.99 -4.70
C GLN A 151 0.12 6.97 -3.38
N ILE A 152 -1.16 7.32 -3.42
CA ILE A 152 -2.05 7.30 -2.26
C ILE A 152 -2.79 5.95 -2.20
N ALA A 153 -2.81 5.31 -1.04
CA ALA A 153 -3.48 4.02 -0.89
C ALA A 153 -5.00 4.16 -1.04
N THR A 154 -5.58 3.32 -1.90
CA THR A 154 -7.03 3.20 -2.03
C THR A 154 -7.61 2.25 -0.97
N ILE A 155 -8.80 2.55 -0.45
CA ILE A 155 -9.40 1.75 0.62
C ILE A 155 -10.15 0.54 0.05
N ARG A 156 -9.70 -0.66 0.41
CA ARG A 156 -10.40 -1.90 0.06
C ARG A 156 -11.61 -2.10 0.95
N ARG A 157 -12.78 -1.72 0.45
CA ARG A 157 -14.05 -2.14 1.05
C ARG A 157 -14.21 -3.65 0.86
N LEU A 158 -14.19 -4.41 1.95
CA LEU A 158 -14.64 -5.79 1.90
C LEU A 158 -16.13 -5.76 1.51
N LYS A 159 -16.48 -6.35 0.37
CA LYS A 159 -17.88 -6.58 0.02
C LYS A 159 -18.45 -7.51 1.09
N THR A 160 -19.22 -6.98 2.02
CA THR A 160 -19.98 -7.79 2.97
C THR A 160 -20.87 -8.71 2.14
N LYS A 161 -20.76 -10.03 2.33
CA LYS A 161 -21.80 -10.95 1.82
C LYS A 161 -23.11 -10.44 2.41
N LYS A 162 -24.02 -9.91 1.59
CA LYS A 162 -25.40 -9.64 2.02
C LYS A 162 -25.90 -10.97 2.60
N ARG A 163 -26.13 -11.02 3.91
CA ARG A 163 -26.80 -12.16 4.54
C ARG A 163 -28.19 -12.18 3.90
N LEU A 164 -28.50 -13.22 3.14
CA LEU A 164 -29.84 -13.43 2.61
C LEU A 164 -30.75 -13.53 3.84
N GLN A 165 -31.49 -12.46 4.13
CA GLN A 165 -32.39 -12.41 5.27
C GLN A 165 -33.56 -13.30 4.89
N ARG A 166 -33.57 -14.53 5.41
CA ARG A 166 -34.71 -15.43 5.33
C ARG A 166 -35.84 -14.74 6.10
N GLN A 167 -36.74 -14.09 5.39
CA GLN A 167 -37.96 -13.55 5.96
C GLN A 167 -38.84 -14.75 6.29
N THR A 168 -38.93 -15.09 7.56
CA THR A 168 -39.95 -16.02 8.05
C THR A 168 -41.27 -15.28 7.98
N ILE A 169 -42.14 -15.67 7.06
CA ILE A 169 -43.52 -15.17 7.03
C ILE A 169 -44.25 -15.90 8.14
N GLU A 170 -44.59 -15.20 9.23
CA GLU A 170 -45.56 -15.69 10.20
C GLU A 170 -46.94 -15.66 9.55
N CYS A 171 -47.51 -16.83 9.27
CA CYS A 171 -48.90 -16.95 8.89
C CYS A 171 -49.76 -16.72 10.13
N GLY A 172 -50.27 -15.49 10.30
CA GLY A 172 -51.43 -15.22 11.13
C GLY A 172 -52.62 -16.04 10.63
N GLY A 173 -53.36 -16.65 11.55
CA GLY A 173 -54.42 -17.59 11.25
C GLY A 173 -55.55 -17.03 10.37
N PHE A 174 -56.26 -17.97 9.74
CA PHE A 174 -57.45 -17.83 8.89
C PHE A 174 -57.20 -17.51 7.40
N SER A 175 -56.64 -18.49 6.67
CA SER A 175 -57.19 -19.07 5.40
C SER A 175 -56.10 -19.79 4.60
N PRO A 176 -56.42 -20.84 3.82
CA PRO A 176 -55.43 -21.57 3.04
C PRO A 176 -55.20 -20.86 1.68
N CYS A 177 -54.02 -20.28 1.49
CA CYS A 177 -53.55 -19.90 0.15
C CYS A 177 -52.76 -21.07 -0.47
N SER A 178 -53.23 -21.50 -1.63
CA SER A 178 -52.70 -22.54 -2.48
C SER A 178 -51.27 -22.26 -2.96
N ASN A 179 -50.48 -23.33 -3.04
CA ASN A 179 -49.10 -23.30 -3.54
C ASN A 179 -49.03 -22.83 -5.00
N SER A 180 -48.24 -21.79 -5.27
CA SER A 180 -47.63 -21.61 -6.58
C SER A 180 -46.22 -21.05 -6.43
N THR A 181 -45.25 -21.95 -6.52
CA THR A 181 -43.85 -21.64 -6.78
C THR A 181 -43.73 -21.05 -8.19
N THR A 182 -43.41 -19.77 -8.29
CA THR A 182 -42.79 -19.22 -9.51
C THR A 182 -41.56 -18.42 -9.11
N VAL A 183 -40.39 -19.04 -9.26
CA VAL A 183 -39.10 -18.37 -9.24
C VAL A 183 -39.05 -17.46 -10.47
N LYS A 184 -39.23 -16.15 -10.29
CA LYS A 184 -38.90 -15.16 -11.32
C LYS A 184 -37.54 -14.55 -10.99
N ASN A 185 -36.52 -15.01 -11.72
CA ASN A 185 -35.31 -14.26 -11.95
C ASN A 185 -35.69 -12.99 -12.72
N GLN A 186 -35.42 -11.82 -12.16
CA GLN A 186 -35.51 -10.57 -12.89
C GLN A 186 -34.21 -9.79 -12.76
N THR A 187 -33.41 -9.93 -13.82
CA THR A 187 -32.38 -9.02 -14.28
C THR A 187 -33.03 -7.67 -14.61
N VAL A 188 -32.57 -6.57 -14.03
CA VAL A 188 -32.66 -5.23 -14.64
C VAL A 188 -31.42 -4.44 -14.24
N GLU A 189 -30.48 -4.39 -15.18
CA GLU A 189 -29.50 -3.31 -15.34
C GLU A 189 -30.21 -2.03 -15.79
N HIS A 190 -29.54 -0.90 -15.57
CA HIS A 190 -29.77 0.42 -16.17
C HIS A 190 -30.58 1.46 -15.38
N PHE A 191 -29.86 2.42 -14.80
CA PHE A 191 -30.18 3.85 -15.00
C PHE A 191 -28.88 4.68 -14.92
N VAL A 192 -28.40 5.09 -16.09
CA VAL A 192 -27.41 6.16 -16.29
C VAL A 192 -28.12 7.29 -17.03
N ASN A 193 -27.93 8.51 -16.54
CA ASN A 193 -28.14 9.82 -17.19
C ASN A 193 -29.56 10.26 -17.59
N LYS A 194 -30.11 11.20 -16.81
CA LYS A 194 -30.48 12.56 -17.27
C LYS A 194 -31.18 13.36 -16.17
N ILE A 195 -30.45 14.28 -15.53
CA ILE A 195 -31.00 15.58 -15.11
C ILE A 195 -29.91 16.61 -15.41
N LEU A 196 -30.19 17.42 -16.44
CA LEU A 196 -29.67 18.75 -16.81
C LEU A 196 -28.17 19.02 -16.71
#